data_AF-A0A3M7FAA7-F1
#
_entry.id   AF-A0A3M7FAA7-F1
#
_cell.length_a   1.000
_cell.length_b   1.000
_cell.length_c   1.000
_cell.angle_alpha   90.00
_cell.angle_beta   90.00
_cell.angle_gamma   90.00
#
_symmetry.space_group_name_H-M   'P 1'
#
loop_
_entity.id
_entity.type
_entity.pdbx_description
1 polymer ?
#
loop_
_entity_poly.entity_id
_entity_poly.type
_entity_poly.pdbx_seq_one_letter_code
_entity_poly.pdbx_strand_id
1 'polypeptide(L)'
;MASQTYSIEAPRTKELGDISCAKSNPIPFWNVNVPAGLQTKECPEFLQYAFDNAKDRAILSTPDAQYQRQSWEEVQHLIKTNRLDLFQRVPTDLRRYREFTTRLTRDYGSVMAFVMQERLRWRDLKPKGGPFEYLEDYKILHNDWPYGVDPRIVHLVVWTKFDLPSDPVTDDLTPQTRHLIDTFVNELFVSKCGSENVIWFKNWASLKSIHAVEHFHVMLFNPDKSFIDEITNGDIPLAEKIRDLEAT
;
A
#
# COMPACT_ATOMS: atom_id res chain seq x y z
N MET A 1 51.44 -37.88 55.98
CA MET A 1 50.29 -38.82 55.98
C MET A 1 49.01 -38.01 55.91
N ALA A 2 48.01 -38.56 55.24
CA ALA A 2 46.94 -37.86 54.53
C ALA A 2 46.00 -36.97 55.38
N SER A 3 45.57 -35.88 54.74
CA SER A 3 44.46 -35.01 55.13
C SER A 3 43.15 -35.59 54.56
N GLN A 4 42.09 -35.67 55.37
CA GLN A 4 40.73 -35.93 54.89
C GLN A 4 39.79 -34.85 55.43
N THR A 5 39.13 -34.22 54.45
CA THR A 5 38.11 -33.19 54.50
C THR A 5 36.77 -33.71 55.02
N TYR A 6 36.06 -32.91 55.82
CA TYR A 6 34.62 -33.04 56.04
C TYR A 6 33.92 -31.75 55.60
N SER A 7 32.98 -31.91 54.66
CA SER A 7 32.18 -30.85 54.02
C SER A 7 31.01 -30.43 54.90
N ILE A 8 30.69 -29.14 54.87
CA ILE A 8 29.59 -28.51 55.59
C ILE A 8 28.37 -28.42 54.66
N GLU A 9 27.24 -28.99 55.07
CA GLU A 9 25.94 -28.87 54.38
C GLU A 9 25.29 -27.51 54.62
N ALA A 10 24.73 -26.91 53.56
CA ALA A 10 23.94 -25.67 53.60
C ALA A 10 22.43 -25.98 53.71
N PRO A 11 21.62 -25.13 54.38
CA PRO A 11 20.22 -25.41 54.66
C PRO A 11 19.29 -25.09 53.46
N ARG A 12 18.23 -25.90 53.35
CA ARG A 12 17.11 -25.83 52.40
C ARG A 12 16.46 -24.44 52.30
N THR A 13 16.35 -23.92 51.08
CA THR A 13 15.38 -22.89 50.71
C THR A 13 14.17 -23.51 50.03
N LYS A 14 12.99 -23.01 50.42
CA LYS A 14 11.64 -23.47 50.08
C LYS A 14 11.33 -23.29 48.59
N GLU A 15 10.60 -24.28 48.06
CA GLU A 15 9.90 -24.24 46.78
C GLU A 15 9.00 -23.00 46.68
N LEU A 16 9.23 -22.19 45.65
CA LEU A 16 8.26 -21.24 45.10
C LEU A 16 7.82 -21.83 43.77
N GLY A 17 6.56 -22.20 43.69
CA GLY A 17 5.96 -22.94 42.59
C GLY A 17 6.16 -22.25 41.23
N ASP A 18 6.42 -23.10 40.24
CA ASP A 18 6.41 -22.77 38.82
C ASP A 18 5.09 -22.10 38.44
N ILE A 19 5.12 -20.77 38.29
CA ILE A 19 4.16 -20.08 37.43
C ILE A 19 4.62 -20.41 36.01
N SER A 20 4.12 -21.52 35.48
CA SER A 20 4.28 -21.87 34.07
C SER A 20 3.80 -20.69 33.24
N CYS A 21 4.72 -19.98 32.60
CA CYS A 21 4.42 -19.05 31.53
C CYS A 21 3.61 -19.84 30.49
N ALA A 22 2.30 -19.58 30.43
CA ALA A 22 1.46 -20.13 29.39
C ALA A 22 2.11 -19.74 28.07
N LYS A 23 2.67 -20.72 27.36
CA LYS A 23 3.17 -20.55 26.00
C LYS A 23 1.96 -20.16 25.17
N SER A 24 1.72 -18.85 25.03
CA SER A 24 0.71 -18.37 24.10
C SER A 24 1.14 -18.90 22.74
N ASN A 25 0.32 -19.76 22.15
CA ASN A 25 0.55 -20.16 20.77
C ASN A 25 0.60 -18.86 19.96
N PRO A 26 1.65 -18.63 19.17
CA PRO A 26 1.76 -17.42 18.38
C PRO A 26 0.52 -17.33 17.47
N ILE A 27 -0.17 -16.19 17.51
CA ILE A 27 -1.32 -15.94 16.65
C ILE A 27 -0.80 -16.05 15.20
N PRO A 28 -1.41 -16.90 14.36
CA PRO A 28 -0.93 -17.06 12.99
C PRO A 28 -1.11 -15.74 12.22
N PHE A 29 -0.25 -15.47 11.25
CA PHE A 29 -0.20 -14.17 10.54
C PHE A 29 -1.55 -13.75 9.95
N TRP A 30 -2.40 -14.70 9.53
CA TRP A 30 -3.72 -14.42 8.98
C TRP A 30 -4.77 -14.05 10.04
N ASN A 31 -4.46 -14.12 11.34
CA ASN A 31 -5.37 -13.81 12.45
C ASN A 31 -4.91 -12.62 13.32
N VAL A 32 -3.72 -12.04 13.10
CA VAL A 32 -3.13 -11.01 13.99
C VAL A 32 -4.03 -9.80 14.22
N ASN A 33 -4.63 -9.26 13.15
CA ASN A 33 -5.57 -8.12 13.23
C ASN A 33 -7.04 -8.54 13.07
N VAL A 34 -7.36 -9.82 13.31
CA VAL A 34 -8.72 -10.36 13.18
C VAL A 34 -9.35 -10.54 14.57
N PRO A 35 -10.55 -9.99 14.84
CA PRO A 35 -11.26 -10.20 16.10
C PRO A 35 -11.40 -11.70 16.41
N ALA A 36 -11.29 -12.08 17.68
CA ALA A 36 -11.25 -13.49 18.10
C ALA A 36 -12.40 -14.36 17.56
N GLY A 37 -13.61 -13.80 17.46
CA GLY A 37 -14.79 -14.50 16.91
C GLY A 37 -14.77 -14.73 15.40
N LEU A 38 -13.89 -14.05 14.66
CA LEU A 38 -13.74 -14.15 13.21
C LEU A 38 -12.44 -14.86 12.79
N GLN A 39 -11.63 -15.31 13.75
CA GLN A 39 -10.37 -16.00 13.47
C GLN A 39 -10.64 -17.39 12.87
N THR A 40 -9.85 -17.74 11.85
CA THR A 40 -9.96 -19.03 11.17
C THR A 40 -8.83 -19.96 11.58
N LYS A 41 -9.14 -21.26 11.69
CA LYS A 41 -8.13 -22.29 11.96
C LYS A 41 -7.12 -22.43 10.82
N GLU A 42 -7.60 -22.32 9.58
CA GLU A 42 -6.80 -22.42 8.36
C GLU A 42 -6.60 -21.04 7.74
N CYS A 43 -5.50 -20.89 6.99
CA CYS A 43 -5.20 -19.66 6.27
C CYS A 43 -6.18 -19.50 5.09
N PRO A 44 -6.93 -18.37 5.02
CA PRO A 44 -7.84 -18.12 3.89
C PRO A 44 -7.09 -18.15 2.55
N GLU A 45 -7.77 -18.62 1.49
CA GLU A 45 -7.21 -18.78 0.15
C GLU A 45 -6.46 -17.53 -0.34
N PHE A 46 -7.06 -16.35 -0.17
CA PHE A 46 -6.50 -15.06 -0.61
C PHE A 46 -5.22 -14.64 0.13
N LEU A 47 -4.81 -15.35 1.19
CA LEU A 47 -3.57 -15.11 1.94
C LEU A 47 -2.54 -16.23 1.82
N GLN A 48 -2.86 -17.35 1.15
CA GLN A 48 -1.93 -18.48 1.04
C GLN A 48 -0.63 -18.11 0.32
N TYR A 49 -0.67 -17.16 -0.62
CA TYR A 49 0.53 -16.66 -1.30
C TYR A 49 1.61 -16.13 -0.32
N ALA A 50 1.21 -15.69 0.88
CA ALA A 50 2.13 -15.16 1.89
C ALA A 50 3.02 -16.23 2.53
N PHE A 51 2.73 -17.53 2.34
CA PHE A 51 3.68 -18.58 2.72
C PHE A 51 5.00 -18.48 1.93
N ASP A 52 4.93 -18.04 0.66
CA ASP A 52 6.09 -17.87 -0.21
C ASP A 52 6.53 -16.41 -0.34
N ASN A 53 5.77 -15.46 0.21
CA ASN A 53 6.10 -14.03 0.23
C ASN A 53 6.43 -13.57 1.66
N ALA A 54 7.72 -13.64 2.02
CA ALA A 54 8.20 -13.29 3.35
C ALA A 54 7.92 -11.82 3.73
N LYS A 55 7.97 -10.89 2.77
CA LYS A 55 7.68 -9.47 2.99
C LYS A 55 6.23 -9.28 3.43
N ASP A 56 5.28 -9.74 2.62
CA ASP A 56 3.85 -9.57 2.92
C ASP A 56 3.45 -10.35 4.18
N ARG A 57 4.05 -11.52 4.42
CA ARG A 57 3.83 -12.26 5.67
C ARG A 57 4.28 -11.48 6.90
N ALA A 58 5.44 -10.81 6.85
CA ALA A 58 5.91 -9.98 7.94
C ALA A 58 4.95 -8.81 8.22
N ILE A 59 4.46 -8.17 7.15
CA ILE A 59 3.45 -7.09 7.25
C ILE A 59 2.17 -7.63 7.90
N LEU A 60 1.60 -8.73 7.39
CA LEU A 60 0.39 -9.33 7.93
C LEU A 60 0.55 -9.82 9.38
N SER A 61 1.77 -10.16 9.78
CA SER A 61 2.10 -10.57 11.16
C SER A 61 2.23 -9.39 12.13
N THR A 62 2.18 -8.15 11.64
CA THR A 62 2.33 -6.94 12.46
C THR A 62 0.96 -6.47 12.95
N PRO A 63 0.75 -6.29 14.27
CA PRO A 63 -0.45 -5.63 14.76
C PRO A 63 -0.55 -4.21 14.23
N ASP A 64 -1.73 -3.75 13.82
CA ASP A 64 -1.94 -2.40 13.28
C ASP A 64 -1.46 -1.31 14.26
N ALA A 65 -1.66 -1.52 15.56
CA ALA A 65 -1.20 -0.59 16.61
C ALA A 65 0.34 -0.46 16.70
N GLN A 66 1.09 -1.41 16.13
CA GLN A 66 2.55 -1.39 16.06
C GLN A 66 3.06 -0.96 14.68
N TYR A 67 2.16 -0.76 13.71
CA TYR A 67 2.54 -0.32 12.38
C TYR A 67 3.00 1.14 12.40
N GLN A 68 4.22 1.38 11.93
CA GLN A 68 4.77 2.72 11.80
C GLN A 68 4.55 3.25 10.39
N ARG A 69 3.84 4.37 10.31
CA ARG A 69 3.57 5.05 9.04
C ARG A 69 4.79 5.84 8.60
N GLN A 70 5.09 5.77 7.31
CA GLN A 70 6.22 6.51 6.73
C GLN A 70 5.91 8.01 6.69
N SER A 71 6.84 8.84 7.17
CA SER A 71 6.71 10.29 7.16
C SER A 71 6.80 10.86 5.74
N TRP A 72 6.45 12.14 5.57
CA TRP A 72 6.59 12.80 4.26
C TRP A 72 8.03 12.79 3.75
N GLU A 73 8.99 13.06 4.64
CA GLU A 73 10.43 13.06 4.30
C GLU A 73 10.90 11.66 3.88
N GLU A 74 10.43 10.62 4.56
CA GLU A 74 10.72 9.23 4.20
C GLU A 74 10.12 8.88 2.84
N VAL A 75 8.85 9.24 2.58
CA VAL A 75 8.20 9.06 1.29
C VAL A 75 8.98 9.75 0.18
N GLN A 76 9.38 11.01 0.38
CA GLN A 76 10.21 11.75 -0.57
C GLN A 76 11.55 11.06 -0.81
N HIS A 77 12.21 10.59 0.25
CA HIS A 77 13.47 9.86 0.16
C HIS A 77 13.34 8.56 -0.65
N LEU A 78 12.30 7.76 -0.40
CA LEU A 78 12.06 6.51 -1.10
C LEU A 78 11.84 6.72 -2.58
N ILE A 79 11.05 7.72 -2.96
CA ILE A 79 10.81 8.03 -4.37
C ILE A 79 12.09 8.54 -5.03
N LYS A 80 12.81 9.47 -4.38
CA LYS A 80 14.08 10.01 -4.91
C LYS A 80 15.17 8.96 -5.09
N THR A 81 15.21 7.96 -4.21
CA THR A 81 16.19 6.85 -4.27
C THR A 81 15.66 5.64 -5.05
N ASN A 82 14.50 5.76 -5.68
CA ASN A 82 13.83 4.71 -6.43
C ASN A 82 13.62 3.39 -5.65
N ARG A 83 13.31 3.51 -4.35
CA ARG A 83 13.01 2.39 -3.45
C ARG A 83 11.52 2.21 -3.23
N LEU A 84 10.75 2.24 -4.33
CA LEU A 84 9.30 2.06 -4.33
C LEU A 84 8.90 0.69 -3.75
N ASP A 85 9.79 -0.30 -3.82
CA ASP A 85 9.65 -1.62 -3.21
C ASP A 85 9.49 -1.57 -1.69
N LEU A 86 9.86 -0.47 -1.03
CA LEU A 86 9.72 -0.31 0.42
C LEU A 86 8.38 0.27 0.84
N PHE A 87 7.54 0.72 -0.09
CA PHE A 87 6.17 1.07 0.25
C PHE A 87 5.38 -0.17 0.69
N GLN A 88 4.58 0.02 1.73
CA GLN A 88 3.78 -1.02 2.36
C GLN A 88 2.42 -0.46 2.69
N ARG A 89 1.43 -1.33 2.84
CA ARG A 89 0.12 -0.97 3.37
C ARG A 89 0.10 -1.27 4.86
N VAL A 90 -0.81 -0.60 5.58
CA VAL A 90 -1.17 -1.02 6.93
C VAL A 90 -1.60 -2.50 6.89
N PRO A 91 -1.26 -3.33 7.88
CA PRO A 91 -1.50 -4.78 7.83
C PRO A 91 -2.96 -5.15 7.53
N THR A 92 -3.93 -4.52 8.18
CA THR A 92 -5.35 -4.76 7.88
C THR A 92 -5.73 -4.33 6.46
N ASP A 93 -5.18 -3.23 5.95
CA ASP A 93 -5.44 -2.80 4.57
C ASP A 93 -4.80 -3.73 3.54
N LEU A 94 -3.63 -4.30 3.83
CA LEU A 94 -3.03 -5.32 2.99
C LEU A 94 -3.93 -6.56 2.92
N ARG A 95 -4.46 -7.01 4.07
CA ARG A 95 -5.42 -8.12 4.12
C ARG A 95 -6.65 -7.83 3.26
N ARG A 96 -7.32 -6.69 3.48
CA ARG A 96 -8.52 -6.29 2.74
C ARG A 96 -8.24 -6.15 1.24
N TYR A 97 -7.10 -5.57 0.87
CA TYR A 97 -6.67 -5.47 -0.53
C TYR A 97 -6.56 -6.85 -1.18
N ARG A 98 -5.90 -7.81 -0.51
CA ARG A 98 -5.77 -9.17 -1.04
C ARG A 98 -7.10 -9.86 -1.19
N GLU A 99 -7.95 -9.79 -0.18
CA GLU A 99 -9.31 -10.33 -0.27
C GLU A 99 -10.11 -9.72 -1.42
N PHE A 100 -10.07 -8.38 -1.55
CA PHE A 100 -10.76 -7.65 -2.60
C PHE A 100 -10.26 -8.02 -3.99
N THR A 101 -8.93 -8.06 -4.21
CA THR A 101 -8.36 -8.42 -5.52
C THR A 101 -8.67 -9.87 -5.94
N THR A 102 -8.71 -10.81 -4.99
CA THR A 102 -9.15 -12.18 -5.25
C THR A 102 -10.61 -12.22 -5.69
N ARG A 103 -11.50 -11.48 -5.00
CA ARG A 103 -12.93 -11.38 -5.40
C ARG A 103 -13.10 -10.71 -6.75
N LEU A 104 -12.41 -9.61 -7.03
CA LEU A 104 -12.46 -8.93 -8.33
C LEU A 104 -12.08 -9.83 -9.49
N THR A 105 -11.04 -10.65 -9.32
CA THR A 105 -10.61 -11.58 -10.38
C THR A 105 -11.70 -12.59 -10.71
N ARG A 106 -12.50 -13.01 -9.72
CA ARG A 106 -13.66 -13.88 -9.93
C ARG A 106 -14.83 -13.15 -10.60
N ASP A 107 -15.14 -11.94 -10.14
CA ASP A 107 -16.37 -11.24 -10.51
C ASP A 107 -16.24 -10.47 -11.84
N TYR A 108 -15.05 -9.93 -12.14
CA TYR A 108 -14.76 -9.13 -13.35
C TYR A 108 -13.75 -9.79 -14.29
N GLY A 109 -13.21 -10.96 -13.93
CA GLY A 109 -12.15 -11.65 -14.68
C GLY A 109 -10.75 -11.03 -14.52
N SER A 110 -10.66 -9.71 -14.29
CA SER A 110 -9.39 -9.04 -13.97
C SER A 110 -9.60 -7.70 -13.24
N VAL A 111 -8.58 -7.26 -12.50
CA VAL A 111 -8.55 -5.92 -11.89
C VAL A 111 -8.66 -4.81 -12.96
N MET A 112 -8.10 -5.05 -14.16
CA MET A 112 -8.18 -4.11 -15.28
C MET A 112 -9.62 -3.91 -15.76
N ALA A 113 -10.38 -4.99 -15.95
CA ALA A 113 -11.78 -4.91 -16.34
C ALA A 113 -12.59 -4.12 -15.30
N PHE A 114 -12.36 -4.38 -14.02
CA PHE A 114 -12.97 -3.61 -12.93
C PHE A 114 -12.61 -2.11 -13.00
N VAL A 115 -11.33 -1.76 -13.15
CA VAL A 115 -10.90 -0.35 -13.22
C VAL A 115 -11.52 0.35 -14.43
N MET A 116 -11.51 -0.28 -15.61
CA MET A 116 -12.13 0.29 -16.81
C MET A 116 -13.64 0.50 -16.65
N GLN A 117 -14.35 -0.50 -16.13
CA GLN A 117 -15.81 -0.48 -16.04
C GLN A 117 -16.31 0.40 -14.89
N GLU A 118 -15.74 0.26 -13.70
CA GLU A 118 -16.29 0.85 -12.47
C GLU A 118 -15.63 2.18 -12.10
N ARG A 119 -14.30 2.28 -12.26
CA ARG A 119 -13.53 3.46 -11.82
C ARG A 119 -13.39 4.50 -12.93
N LEU A 120 -12.88 4.09 -14.10
CA LEU A 120 -12.61 4.99 -15.22
C LEU A 120 -13.86 5.24 -16.07
N ARG A 121 -14.74 4.25 -16.23
CA ARG A 121 -15.94 4.32 -17.08
C ARG A 121 -15.59 4.77 -18.51
N TRP A 122 -14.42 4.37 -19.00
CA TRP A 122 -13.99 4.63 -20.37
C TRP A 122 -14.43 3.48 -21.28
N ARG A 123 -14.91 3.81 -22.48
CA ARG A 123 -15.32 2.81 -23.48
C ARG A 123 -14.12 2.16 -24.16
N ASP A 124 -13.07 2.94 -24.38
CA ASP A 124 -11.80 2.54 -24.98
C ASP A 124 -10.67 3.42 -24.42
N LEU A 125 -9.43 3.05 -24.76
CA LEU A 125 -8.21 3.80 -24.42
C LEU A 125 -7.73 4.66 -25.59
N LYS A 126 -8.60 5.08 -26.50
CA LYS A 126 -8.20 5.95 -27.61
C LYS A 126 -8.19 7.41 -27.12
N PRO A 127 -7.02 8.08 -27.07
CA PRO A 127 -6.99 9.49 -26.72
C PRO A 127 -7.62 10.33 -27.85
N LYS A 128 -8.23 11.45 -27.46
CA LYS A 128 -8.79 12.48 -28.33
C LYS A 128 -7.68 13.33 -28.96
N GLY A 129 -6.60 13.59 -28.23
CA GLY A 129 -5.49 14.41 -28.71
C GLY A 129 -4.12 14.01 -28.14
N GLY A 130 -3.24 14.99 -28.06
CA GLY A 130 -1.92 14.82 -27.45
C GLY A 130 -2.00 14.64 -25.93
N PRO A 131 -0.91 14.17 -25.30
CA PRO A 131 -0.88 13.96 -23.86
C PRO A 131 -1.28 15.20 -23.05
N PHE A 132 -2.21 15.02 -22.11
CA PHE A 132 -2.75 16.07 -21.23
C PHE A 132 -3.45 17.26 -21.94
N GLU A 133 -3.73 17.19 -23.24
CA GLU A 133 -4.45 18.27 -23.96
C GLU A 133 -5.95 18.30 -23.66
N TYR A 134 -6.55 17.13 -23.41
CA TYR A 134 -7.99 16.96 -23.22
C TYR A 134 -8.28 16.30 -21.87
N LEU A 135 -9.20 16.88 -21.11
CA LEU A 135 -9.62 16.34 -19.81
C LEU A 135 -10.26 14.96 -19.92
N GLU A 136 -10.79 14.61 -21.09
CA GLU A 136 -11.40 13.30 -21.34
C GLU A 136 -10.37 12.17 -21.54
N ASP A 137 -9.08 12.50 -21.67
CA ASP A 137 -7.98 11.56 -21.91
C ASP A 137 -7.22 11.16 -20.66
N TYR A 138 -7.54 11.78 -19.52
CA TYR A 138 -6.99 11.36 -18.23
C TYR A 138 -8.05 11.45 -17.12
N LYS A 139 -7.78 10.79 -15.99
CA LYS A 139 -8.63 10.89 -14.80
C LYS A 139 -7.77 10.82 -13.55
N ILE A 140 -8.04 11.72 -12.60
CA ILE A 140 -7.37 11.75 -11.30
C ILE A 140 -8.33 11.14 -10.29
N LEU A 141 -7.89 10.08 -9.62
CA LEU A 141 -8.66 9.37 -8.62
C LEU A 141 -7.83 9.20 -7.36
N HIS A 142 -8.50 8.99 -6.22
CA HIS A 142 -7.80 8.44 -5.07
C HIS A 142 -7.26 7.05 -5.40
N ASN A 143 -6.10 6.72 -4.83
CA ASN A 143 -5.66 5.34 -4.82
C ASN A 143 -6.64 4.53 -3.97
N ASP A 144 -7.28 3.54 -4.57
CA ASP A 144 -8.26 2.68 -3.91
C ASP A 144 -7.70 1.94 -2.70
N TRP A 145 -6.40 1.67 -2.71
CA TRP A 145 -5.68 0.94 -1.67
C TRP A 145 -4.36 1.65 -1.38
N PRO A 146 -4.41 2.81 -0.70
CA PRO A 146 -3.25 3.66 -0.48
C PRO A 146 -2.22 2.98 0.41
N TYR A 147 -0.98 3.46 0.36
CA TYR A 147 0.08 2.98 1.25
C TYR A 147 -0.15 3.44 2.70
N GLY A 148 0.48 2.74 3.63
CA GLY A 148 0.50 3.06 5.06
C GLY A 148 1.46 4.19 5.38
N VAL A 149 1.27 5.33 4.71
CA VAL A 149 2.05 6.56 4.92
C VAL A 149 1.36 7.48 5.93
N ASP A 150 1.99 8.60 6.31
CA ASP A 150 1.41 9.65 7.15
C ASP A 150 -0.02 9.98 6.67
N PRO A 151 -1.03 10.01 7.55
CA PRO A 151 -2.43 10.22 7.18
C PRO A 151 -2.71 11.59 6.55
N ARG A 152 -1.79 12.56 6.67
CA ARG A 152 -1.88 13.85 5.97
C ARG A 152 -1.50 13.74 4.49
N ILE A 153 -0.90 12.63 4.07
CA ILE A 153 -0.53 12.40 2.67
C ILE A 153 -1.73 11.85 1.91
N VAL A 154 -2.17 12.59 0.90
CA VAL A 154 -3.17 12.14 -0.06
C VAL A 154 -2.48 11.40 -1.19
N HIS A 155 -2.81 10.13 -1.39
CA HIS A 155 -2.27 9.29 -2.46
C HIS A 155 -3.25 9.20 -3.62
N LEU A 156 -2.92 9.86 -4.72
CA LEU A 156 -3.69 9.89 -5.96
C LEU A 156 -3.08 8.98 -7.03
N VAL A 157 -3.90 8.63 -8.00
CA VAL A 157 -3.53 7.95 -9.24
C VAL A 157 -4.05 8.78 -10.41
N VAL A 158 -3.14 9.14 -11.31
CA VAL A 158 -3.49 9.79 -12.58
C VAL A 158 -3.46 8.72 -13.65
N TRP A 159 -4.64 8.40 -14.17
CA TRP A 159 -4.84 7.42 -15.26
C TRP A 159 -4.85 8.13 -16.60
N THR A 160 -4.21 7.55 -17.62
CA THR A 160 -4.11 8.14 -18.95
C THR A 160 -4.60 7.17 -20.03
N LYS A 161 -5.21 7.70 -21.09
CA LYS A 161 -5.51 6.95 -22.32
C LYS A 161 -4.31 6.84 -23.27
N PHE A 162 -3.34 7.74 -23.12
CA PHE A 162 -2.12 7.78 -23.91
C PHE A 162 -0.97 7.07 -23.19
N ASP A 163 0.00 6.62 -23.97
CA ASP A 163 1.17 5.92 -23.48
C ASP A 163 2.13 6.85 -22.74
N LEU A 164 2.82 6.28 -21.74
CA LEU A 164 3.90 6.92 -20.99
C LEU A 164 5.19 6.12 -21.20
N PRO A 165 5.86 6.27 -22.35
CA PRO A 165 6.94 5.38 -22.76
C PRO A 165 8.12 5.44 -21.80
N SER A 166 8.65 4.24 -21.51
CA SER A 166 9.87 4.02 -20.75
C SER A 166 11.08 3.82 -21.69
N ASP A 167 12.25 4.19 -21.22
CA ASP A 167 13.55 3.83 -21.75
C ASP A 167 13.75 2.31 -21.63
N PRO A 168 14.00 1.61 -22.75
CA PRO A 168 14.12 0.15 -22.77
C PRO A 168 15.38 -0.38 -22.09
N VAL A 169 16.37 0.48 -21.79
CA VAL A 169 17.63 0.11 -21.14
C VAL A 169 17.52 0.26 -19.62
N THR A 170 16.88 1.33 -19.14
CA THR A 170 16.80 1.63 -17.71
C THR A 170 15.49 1.20 -17.07
N ASP A 171 14.47 0.84 -17.88
CA ASP A 171 13.07 0.64 -17.48
C ASP A 171 12.41 1.92 -16.90
N ASP A 172 13.11 3.07 -16.92
CA ASP A 172 12.63 4.37 -16.40
C ASP A 172 11.90 5.14 -17.48
N LEU A 173 11.18 6.19 -17.14
CA LEU A 173 10.60 7.11 -18.12
C LEU A 173 11.66 7.73 -19.04
N THR A 174 11.36 7.86 -20.32
CA THR A 174 12.20 8.67 -21.22
C THR A 174 12.27 10.12 -20.73
N PRO A 175 13.35 10.87 -21.02
CA PRO A 175 13.45 12.27 -20.62
C PRO A 175 12.28 13.13 -21.10
N GLN A 176 11.75 12.85 -22.29
CA GLN A 176 10.59 13.53 -22.86
C GLN A 176 9.31 13.23 -22.07
N THR A 177 9.04 11.96 -21.75
CA THR A 177 7.87 11.59 -20.94
C THR A 177 7.97 12.16 -19.54
N ARG A 178 9.15 12.16 -18.93
CA ARG A 178 9.39 12.76 -17.61
C ARG A 178 9.08 14.25 -17.62
N HIS A 179 9.61 14.99 -18.60
CA HIS A 179 9.35 16.43 -18.74
C HIS A 179 7.86 16.76 -18.95
N LEU A 180 7.17 15.93 -19.72
CA LEU A 180 5.73 16.04 -19.93
C LEU A 180 4.94 15.89 -18.61
N ILE A 181 5.23 14.83 -17.84
CA ILE A 181 4.58 14.61 -16.54
C ILE A 181 4.96 15.72 -15.56
N ASP A 182 6.22 16.14 -15.51
CA ASP A 182 6.68 17.23 -14.64
C ASP A 182 5.91 18.52 -14.93
N THR A 183 5.73 18.87 -16.22
CA THR A 183 4.96 20.06 -16.61
C THR A 183 3.51 19.96 -16.12
N PHE A 184 2.83 18.85 -16.41
CA PHE A 184 1.47 18.61 -15.94
C PHE A 184 1.35 18.68 -14.41
N VAL A 185 2.28 18.05 -13.69
CA VAL A 185 2.27 18.02 -12.22
C VAL A 185 2.53 19.41 -11.64
N ASN A 186 3.45 20.16 -12.25
CA ASN A 186 3.78 21.50 -11.81
C ASN A 186 2.60 22.46 -11.97
N GLU A 187 1.94 22.41 -13.13
CA GLU A 187 0.81 23.28 -13.45
C GLU A 187 -0.42 22.98 -12.58
N LEU A 188 -0.74 21.70 -12.36
CA LEU A 188 -1.97 21.33 -11.66
C LEU A 188 -1.81 21.25 -10.14
N PHE A 189 -0.74 20.59 -9.65
CA PHE A 189 -0.59 20.29 -8.23
C PHE A 189 0.35 21.25 -7.52
N VAL A 190 1.54 21.49 -8.07
CA VAL A 190 2.55 22.36 -7.41
C VAL A 190 2.07 23.80 -7.32
N SER A 191 1.40 24.31 -8.36
CA SER A 191 0.80 25.64 -8.35
C SER A 191 -0.20 25.87 -7.21
N LYS A 192 -0.80 24.80 -6.68
CA LYS A 192 -1.78 24.81 -5.60
C LYS A 192 -1.20 24.44 -4.24
N CYS A 193 -0.28 23.48 -4.20
CA CYS A 193 0.19 22.86 -2.96
C CYS A 193 1.60 23.31 -2.54
N GLY A 194 2.39 23.94 -3.43
CA GLY A 194 3.82 24.19 -3.21
C GLY A 194 4.68 22.98 -3.60
N SER A 195 5.88 23.22 -4.13
CA SER A 195 6.73 22.17 -4.72
C SER A 195 7.28 21.20 -3.68
N GLU A 196 7.41 21.63 -2.44
CA GLU A 196 7.86 20.82 -1.31
C GLU A 196 6.80 19.83 -0.82
N ASN A 197 5.52 20.04 -1.18
CA ASN A 197 4.38 19.22 -0.74
C ASN A 197 3.84 18.31 -1.84
N VAL A 198 4.50 18.24 -2.99
CA VAL A 198 4.09 17.42 -4.13
C VAL A 198 5.23 16.50 -4.54
N ILE A 199 4.94 15.22 -4.69
CA ILE A 199 5.85 14.27 -5.32
C ILE A 199 5.07 13.30 -6.19
N TRP A 200 5.68 12.85 -7.29
CA TRP A 200 5.07 11.86 -8.16
C TRP A 200 6.06 10.76 -8.49
N PHE A 201 5.52 9.58 -8.82
CA PHE A 201 6.31 8.44 -9.25
C PHE A 201 5.48 7.54 -10.16
N LYS A 202 6.16 6.78 -10.99
CA LYS A 202 5.55 5.72 -11.80
C LYS A 202 6.10 4.38 -11.33
N ASN A 203 5.24 3.39 -11.13
CA ASN A 203 5.70 2.04 -10.85
C ASN A 203 6.32 1.43 -12.11
N TRP A 204 7.50 0.82 -11.95
CA TRP A 204 8.18 -0.01 -12.96
C TRP A 204 7.34 -1.25 -13.29
N ALA A 205 7.60 -1.88 -14.43
CA ALA A 205 6.78 -3.01 -14.91
C ALA A 205 6.61 -4.11 -13.85
N SER A 206 7.66 -4.47 -13.12
CA SER A 206 7.62 -5.51 -12.07
C SER A 206 6.74 -5.18 -10.85
N LEU A 207 6.42 -3.90 -10.61
CA LEU A 207 5.60 -3.43 -9.48
C LEU A 207 4.19 -3.01 -9.91
N LYS A 208 3.93 -2.87 -11.21
CA LYS A 208 2.59 -2.52 -11.72
C LYS A 208 1.64 -3.69 -11.50
N SER A 209 0.54 -3.43 -10.78
CA SER A 209 -0.55 -4.42 -10.67
C SER A 209 -1.47 -4.41 -11.91
N ILE A 210 -1.45 -3.33 -12.71
CA ILE A 210 -2.26 -3.16 -13.92
C ILE A 210 -1.35 -2.65 -15.04
N HIS A 211 -0.98 -3.53 -15.97
CA HIS A 211 -0.07 -3.19 -17.06
C HIS A 211 -0.76 -2.51 -18.26
N ALA A 212 -2.07 -2.70 -18.43
CA ALA A 212 -2.77 -2.33 -19.65
C ALA A 212 -3.38 -0.92 -19.66
N VAL A 213 -3.39 -0.22 -18.52
CA VAL A 213 -3.79 1.19 -18.45
C VAL A 213 -2.64 1.96 -17.82
N GLU A 214 -2.08 2.90 -18.56
CA GLU A 214 -0.98 3.71 -18.07
C GLU A 214 -1.46 4.65 -16.97
N HIS A 215 -0.63 4.75 -15.93
CA HIS A 215 -0.89 5.58 -14.78
C HIS A 215 0.41 5.92 -14.07
N PHE A 216 0.37 7.03 -13.33
CA PHE A 216 1.40 7.39 -12.36
C PHE A 216 0.71 7.84 -11.07
N HIS A 217 1.48 7.84 -9.99
CA HIS A 217 1.02 8.23 -8.67
C HIS A 217 1.47 9.64 -8.36
N VAL A 218 0.58 10.40 -7.72
CA VAL A 218 0.90 11.71 -7.14
C VAL A 218 0.58 11.61 -5.65
N MET A 219 1.52 12.03 -4.81
CA MET A 219 1.32 12.17 -3.38
C MET A 219 1.41 13.64 -3.00
N LEU A 220 0.43 14.09 -2.22
CA LEU A 220 0.30 15.47 -1.78
C LEU A 220 0.33 15.50 -0.26
N PHE A 221 1.19 16.33 0.33
CA PHE A 221 1.25 16.47 1.77
C PHE A 221 0.33 17.59 2.25
N ASN A 222 -0.64 17.22 3.08
CA ASN A 222 -1.61 18.13 3.69
C ASN A 222 -2.28 19.12 2.71
N PRO A 223 -2.80 18.66 1.55
CA PRO A 223 -3.45 19.53 0.58
C PRO A 223 -4.80 20.06 1.10
N ASP A 224 -5.28 21.16 0.52
CA ASP A 224 -6.65 21.63 0.76
C ASP A 224 -7.66 20.58 0.27
N LYS A 225 -8.59 20.19 1.14
CA LYS A 225 -9.65 19.22 0.83
C LYS A 225 -10.51 19.65 -0.36
N SER A 226 -10.85 20.95 -0.49
CA SER A 226 -11.68 21.40 -1.60
C SER A 226 -10.98 21.25 -2.94
N PHE A 227 -9.66 21.41 -2.96
CA PHE A 227 -8.85 21.16 -4.15
C PHE A 227 -8.86 19.68 -4.53
N ILE A 228 -8.73 18.78 -3.55
CA ILE A 228 -8.82 17.33 -3.80
C ILE A 228 -10.20 16.94 -4.32
N ASP A 229 -11.26 17.44 -3.68
CA ASP A 229 -12.64 17.18 -4.09
C ASP A 229 -12.90 17.68 -5.53
N GLU A 230 -12.34 18.84 -5.91
CA GLU A 230 -12.45 19.41 -7.26
C GLU A 230 -11.78 18.50 -8.31
N ILE A 231 -10.49 18.18 -8.14
CA ILE A 231 -9.73 17.44 -9.17
C ILE A 231 -10.12 15.96 -9.26
N THR A 232 -10.69 15.39 -8.19
CA THR A 232 -11.15 14.00 -8.17
C THR A 232 -12.66 13.88 -8.43
N ASN A 233 -13.37 15.00 -8.56
CA ASN A 233 -14.83 15.05 -8.67
C ASN A 233 -15.53 14.29 -7.52
N GLY A 234 -15.05 14.50 -6.29
CA GLY A 234 -15.56 13.87 -5.07
C GLY A 234 -15.37 12.35 -5.00
N ASP A 235 -14.34 11.81 -5.66
CA ASP A 235 -14.01 10.39 -5.56
C ASP A 235 -13.63 10.00 -4.13
N ILE A 236 -13.91 8.75 -3.76
CA ILE A 236 -13.56 8.19 -2.46
C ILE A 236 -12.86 6.84 -2.70
N PRO A 237 -11.72 6.58 -2.02
CA PRO A 237 -11.02 5.30 -2.11
C PRO A 237 -11.93 4.11 -1.79
N LEU A 238 -11.77 2.99 -2.50
CA LEU A 238 -12.50 1.75 -2.15
C LEU A 238 -12.17 1.25 -0.73
N ALA A 239 -10.93 1.40 -0.28
CA ALA A 239 -10.55 1.02 1.09
C ALA A 239 -11.41 1.75 2.14
N GLU A 240 -11.76 3.01 1.91
CA GLU A 240 -12.62 3.79 2.81
C GLU A 240 -14.06 3.29 2.74
N LYS A 241 -14.62 3.13 1.53
CA LYS A 241 -15.97 2.57 1.34
C LYS A 241 -16.16 1.21 2.02
N ILE A 242 -15.15 0.33 1.94
CA ILE A 242 -15.19 -0.99 2.57
C ILE A 242 -15.15 -0.88 4.10
N ARG A 243 -14.31 0.01 4.65
CA ARG A 243 -14.26 0.23 6.11
C ARG A 243 -15.58 0.77 6.64
N ASP A 244 -16.22 1.68 5.91
CA ASP A 244 -17.50 2.26 6.32
C ASP A 244 -18.60 1.19 6.35
N LEU A 245 -18.64 0.30 5.35
CA LEU A 245 -19.58 -0.83 5.31
C LEU A 245 -19.37 -1.82 6.46
N GLU A 246 -18.13 -2.03 6.89
CA GLU A 246 -17.80 -2.89 8.04
C GLU A 246 -18.15 -2.25 9.39
N ALA A 247 -18.28 -0.93 9.45
CA ALA A 247 -18.57 -0.17 10.66
C ALA A 247 -20.08 0.02 10.93
N THR A 248 -20.93 -0.17 9.92
CA THR A 248 -22.39 -0.22 9.98
C THR A 248 -22.93 -1.61 10.28
#